data_AF-A0A1X7GNR0-F1
#
_entry.id   AF-A0A1X7GNR0-F1
#
_cell.length_a   1.000
_cell.length_b   1.000
_cell.length_c   1.000
_cell.angle_alpha   90.00
_cell.angle_beta   90.00
_cell.angle_gamma   90.00
#
_symmetry.space_group_name_H-M   'P 1'
#
loop_
_entity.id
_entity.type
_entity.pdbx_description
1 polymer ?
#
loop_
_entity_poly.entity_id
_entity_poly.type
_entity_poly.pdbx_seq_one_letter_code
_entity_poly.pdbx_strand_id
1 'polypeptide(L)'
;MKTAKLVLLGGFLGAGKTTTMINSALKLEEEGYRVAIVTNDQGKELIDTELARRSGLNAKEVTGGCFCCQFDDLYKNLNILLEEKQPDVIIAEAVGSCTDLAATVIQPLKQYYSDQFTTAPLTIVVDPARLIHELNATEERPSFSQSVSYIFEKQLAEGDIIALNKLDRYSPEEVEKLYSYLQQRYPQAIIQTISAERGDHLDTLTQTWLTTDLGGDKVLDIDYEQYAEGEAQLAWMNILGDLSGKEKVNPHEWTKSFLSKLNDHFLREKMAIAHLKVHVGFEDGFVKASMVHTGDEPTFTEKNTKEHTEFRVVLNIRIEASPAVLNLVVADAIESLNKEFNTEWNATYNECFSPLPPKPVHRLYEVL
;
A
#
# COMPACT_ATOMS: atom_id res chain seq x y z
N MET A 1 -11.39 32.26 3.36
CA MET A 1 -11.92 30.89 3.49
C MET A 1 -10.86 30.07 4.21
N LYS A 2 -11.23 29.09 5.03
CA LYS A 2 -10.26 28.21 5.68
C LYS A 2 -9.75 27.24 4.62
N THR A 3 -8.47 27.32 4.28
CA THR A 3 -7.81 26.37 3.37
C THR A 3 -7.71 25.01 4.05
N ALA A 4 -8.04 23.94 3.33
CA ALA A 4 -7.90 22.59 3.86
C ALA A 4 -6.43 22.15 3.75
N LYS A 5 -5.93 21.42 4.77
CA LYS A 5 -4.58 20.84 4.73
C LYS A 5 -4.64 19.50 3.99
N LEU A 6 -3.95 19.38 2.86
CA LEU A 6 -3.83 18.15 2.09
C LEU A 6 -2.57 17.39 2.51
N VAL A 7 -2.76 16.16 2.99
CA VAL A 7 -1.70 15.21 3.32
C VAL A 7 -1.65 14.16 2.22
N LEU A 8 -0.51 14.05 1.53
CA LEU A 8 -0.29 13.01 0.53
C LEU A 8 0.60 11.90 1.12
N LEU A 9 0.08 10.67 1.10
CA LEU A 9 0.79 9.48 1.53
C LEU A 9 1.26 8.68 0.31
N GLY A 10 2.56 8.56 0.15
CA GLY A 10 3.21 7.62 -0.78
C GLY A 10 3.88 6.47 -0.03
N GLY A 11 4.64 5.66 -0.77
CA GLY A 11 5.42 4.54 -0.23
C GLY A 11 5.05 3.19 -0.81
N PHE A 12 5.98 2.26 -0.71
CA PHE A 12 5.93 1.02 -1.47
C PHE A 12 4.76 0.11 -1.08
N LEU A 13 4.49 -0.87 -1.93
CA LEU A 13 3.44 -1.87 -1.73
C LEU A 13 3.65 -2.61 -0.40
N GLY A 14 2.59 -2.76 0.39
CA GLY A 14 2.63 -3.43 1.70
C GLY A 14 3.20 -2.62 2.87
N ALA A 15 3.60 -1.36 2.65
CA ALA A 15 4.16 -0.51 3.70
C ALA A 15 3.18 -0.15 4.85
N GLY A 16 1.88 -0.34 4.63
CA GLY A 16 0.83 -0.01 5.60
C GLY A 16 0.22 1.38 5.44
N LYS A 17 0.33 1.98 4.24
CA LYS A 17 -0.25 3.29 3.88
C LYS A 17 -1.73 3.42 4.26
N THR A 18 -2.58 2.48 3.85
CA THR A 18 -4.02 2.49 4.18
C THR A 18 -4.28 2.48 5.69
N THR A 19 -3.53 1.67 6.44
CA THR A 19 -3.64 1.62 7.91
C THR A 19 -3.21 2.94 8.53
N THR A 20 -2.09 3.52 8.06
CA THR A 20 -1.62 4.83 8.49
C THR A 20 -2.66 5.90 8.21
N MET A 21 -3.21 5.94 6.99
CA MET A 21 -4.25 6.88 6.58
C MET A 21 -5.48 6.82 7.50
N ILE A 22 -6.04 5.62 7.69
CA ILE A 22 -7.27 5.43 8.48
C ILE A 22 -7.03 5.80 9.95
N ASN A 23 -5.96 5.28 10.56
CA ASN A 23 -5.74 5.49 11.99
C ASN A 23 -5.28 6.91 12.31
N SER A 24 -4.54 7.57 11.41
CA SER A 24 -4.24 9.00 11.53
C SER A 24 -5.50 9.87 11.32
N ALA A 25 -6.41 9.49 10.42
CA ALA A 25 -7.67 10.19 10.24
C ALA A 25 -8.56 10.12 11.49
N LEU A 26 -8.74 8.91 12.04
CA LEU A 26 -9.49 8.70 13.28
C LEU A 26 -8.87 9.49 14.44
N LYS A 27 -7.53 9.49 14.55
CA LYS A 27 -6.81 10.26 15.56
C LYS A 27 -7.09 11.77 15.46
N LEU A 28 -7.07 12.31 14.24
CA LEU A 28 -7.39 13.71 13.99
C LEU A 28 -8.87 14.04 14.30
N GLU A 29 -9.80 13.14 14.01
CA GLU A 29 -11.21 13.31 14.39
C GLU A 29 -11.41 13.32 15.91
N GLU A 30 -10.68 12.49 16.66
CA GLU A 30 -10.64 12.53 18.13
C GLU A 30 -10.12 13.87 18.67
N GLU A 31 -9.20 14.50 17.94
CA GLU A 31 -8.66 15.83 18.24
C GLU A 31 -9.58 16.99 17.77
N GLY A 32 -10.72 16.67 17.15
CA GLY A 32 -11.74 17.62 16.75
C GLY A 32 -11.60 18.18 15.33
N TYR A 33 -10.71 17.63 14.50
CA TYR A 33 -10.60 17.99 13.09
C TYR A 33 -11.66 17.27 12.26
N ARG A 34 -12.20 17.96 11.25
CA ARG A 34 -13.01 17.30 10.21
C ARG A 34 -12.08 16.71 9.17
N VAL A 35 -12.09 15.39 9.03
CA VAL A 35 -11.19 14.68 8.11
C VAL A 35 -11.95 14.08 6.95
N ALA A 36 -11.37 14.19 5.75
CA ALA A 36 -11.80 13.43 4.59
C ALA A 36 -10.64 12.64 4.01
N ILE A 37 -10.97 11.58 3.27
CA ILE A 37 -10.01 10.67 2.68
C ILE A 37 -10.21 10.58 1.16
N VAL A 38 -9.10 10.47 0.44
CA VAL A 38 -9.08 10.08 -0.98
C VAL A 38 -8.17 8.86 -1.14
N THR A 39 -8.70 7.74 -1.57
CA THR A 39 -7.89 6.55 -1.90
C THR A 39 -7.59 6.49 -3.39
N ASN A 40 -6.53 5.78 -3.76
CA ASN A 40 -6.18 5.53 -5.14
C ASN A 40 -5.90 4.03 -5.35
N ASP A 41 -6.62 3.43 -6.28
CA ASP A 41 -6.34 2.06 -6.73
C ASP A 41 -6.19 2.02 -8.26
N GLN A 42 -5.28 1.17 -8.74
CA GLN A 42 -5.13 0.84 -10.16
C GLN A 42 -6.16 -0.20 -10.60
N GLY A 43 -6.66 -1.02 -9.67
CA GLY A 43 -7.70 -2.00 -9.91
C GLY A 43 -9.11 -1.42 -9.88
N LYS A 44 -10.11 -2.28 -10.09
CA LYS A 44 -11.53 -1.92 -10.03
C LYS A 44 -12.19 -2.18 -8.67
N GLU A 45 -11.49 -2.87 -7.76
CA GLU A 45 -12.05 -3.17 -6.44
C GLU A 45 -11.79 -2.03 -5.46
N LEU A 46 -12.83 -1.70 -4.70
CA LEU A 46 -12.89 -0.57 -3.77
C LEU A 46 -12.39 -0.94 -2.37
N ILE A 47 -11.36 -1.79 -2.24
CA ILE A 47 -11.03 -2.42 -0.94
C ILE A 47 -10.67 -1.36 0.11
N ASP A 48 -9.82 -0.40 -0.27
CA ASP A 48 -9.30 0.60 0.66
C ASP A 48 -10.37 1.67 0.98
N THR A 49 -11.16 2.08 -0.02
CA THR A 49 -12.30 3.00 0.20
C THR A 49 -13.35 2.38 1.10
N GLU A 50 -13.69 1.11 0.88
CA GLU A 50 -14.67 0.38 1.70
C GLU A 50 -14.15 0.21 3.13
N LEU A 51 -12.85 -0.05 3.31
CA LEU A 51 -12.24 -0.10 4.64
C LEU A 51 -12.35 1.24 5.37
N ALA A 52 -12.04 2.35 4.69
CA ALA A 52 -12.17 3.69 5.26
C ALA A 52 -13.64 4.02 5.63
N ARG A 53 -14.60 3.70 4.75
CA ARG A 53 -16.04 3.92 5.00
C ARG A 53 -16.56 3.10 6.18
N ARG A 54 -16.11 1.86 6.34
CA ARG A 54 -16.45 1.01 7.49
C ARG A 54 -15.93 1.56 8.80
N SER A 55 -14.83 2.31 8.77
CA SER A 55 -14.33 3.07 9.92
C SER A 55 -15.09 4.37 10.17
N GLY A 56 -16.14 4.69 9.41
CA GLY A 56 -16.96 5.90 9.57
C GLY A 56 -16.42 7.14 8.84
N LEU A 57 -15.34 7.00 8.07
CA LEU A 57 -14.66 8.13 7.43
C LEU A 57 -15.30 8.52 6.10
N ASN A 58 -15.29 9.83 5.79
CA ASN A 58 -15.72 10.33 4.49
C ASN A 58 -14.66 10.02 3.44
N ALA A 59 -14.89 9.02 2.59
CA ALA A 59 -13.92 8.59 1.57
C ALA A 59 -14.43 8.74 0.13
N LYS A 60 -13.62 9.42 -0.70
CA LYS A 60 -13.68 9.40 -2.17
C LYS A 60 -12.53 8.56 -2.72
N GLU A 61 -12.55 8.34 -4.03
CA GLU A 61 -11.59 7.46 -4.68
C GLU A 61 -11.28 7.94 -6.10
N VAL A 62 -10.02 7.74 -6.50
CA VAL A 62 -9.55 7.85 -7.88
C VAL A 62 -9.19 6.45 -8.37
N THR A 63 -9.79 6.01 -9.49
CA THR A 63 -9.60 4.67 -10.07
C THR A 63 -9.04 4.75 -11.48
N GLY A 64 -8.58 3.61 -12.00
CA GLY A 64 -8.14 3.51 -13.40
C GLY A 64 -6.85 4.27 -13.70
N GLY A 65 -6.04 4.55 -12.68
CA GLY A 65 -4.72 5.16 -12.83
C GLY A 65 -4.24 5.82 -11.54
N CYS A 66 -2.95 6.19 -11.50
CA CYS A 66 -2.39 6.94 -10.38
C CYS A 66 -2.98 8.35 -10.32
N PHE A 67 -2.91 8.99 -9.15
CA PHE A 67 -3.17 10.43 -8.99
C PHE A 67 -2.48 11.30 -10.05
N CYS A 68 -1.25 10.96 -10.44
CA CYS A 68 -0.52 11.65 -11.50
C CYS A 68 -1.20 11.59 -12.88
N CYS A 69 -1.73 10.43 -13.26
CA CYS A 69 -2.38 10.17 -14.54
C CYS A 69 -3.86 10.58 -14.54
N GLN A 70 -4.46 10.62 -13.35
CA GLN A 70 -5.87 10.95 -13.11
C GLN A 70 -5.98 12.23 -12.26
N PHE A 71 -5.12 13.21 -12.55
CA PHE A 71 -5.01 14.44 -11.75
C PHE A 71 -6.33 15.23 -11.71
N ASP A 72 -7.02 15.32 -12.84
CA ASP A 72 -8.31 16.01 -12.94
C ASP A 72 -9.39 15.34 -12.08
N ASP A 73 -9.39 14.00 -12.02
CA ASP A 73 -10.31 13.23 -11.17
C ASP A 73 -9.97 13.34 -9.69
N LEU A 74 -8.68 13.37 -9.33
CA LEU A 74 -8.23 13.72 -7.98
C LEU A 74 -8.77 15.10 -7.60
N TYR A 75 -8.52 16.11 -8.42
CA TYR A 75 -8.97 17.48 -8.15
C TYR A 75 -10.49 17.59 -8.01
N LYS A 76 -11.24 16.96 -8.93
CA LYS A 76 -12.70 16.90 -8.85
C LYS A 76 -13.18 16.31 -7.53
N ASN A 77 -12.58 15.21 -7.08
CA ASN A 77 -12.93 14.58 -5.80
C ASN A 77 -12.60 15.49 -4.60
N LEU A 78 -11.44 16.17 -4.63
CA LEU A 78 -11.07 17.14 -3.61
C LEU A 78 -12.09 18.28 -3.51
N ASN A 79 -12.52 18.85 -4.64
CA ASN A 79 -13.55 19.90 -4.68
C ASN A 79 -14.88 19.44 -4.10
N ILE A 80 -15.35 18.25 -4.48
CA ILE A 80 -16.60 17.70 -3.94
C ILE A 80 -16.51 17.58 -2.41
N LEU A 81 -15.35 17.14 -1.88
CA LEU A 81 -15.14 17.06 -0.43
C LEU A 81 -15.13 18.45 0.22
N LEU A 82 -14.48 19.43 -0.40
CA LEU A 82 -14.49 20.82 0.08
C LEU A 82 -15.91 21.39 0.18
N GLU A 83 -16.74 21.15 -0.84
CA GLU A 83 -18.12 21.66 -0.89
C GLU A 83 -19.05 20.92 0.07
N GLU A 84 -19.03 19.58 0.07
CA GLU A 84 -19.99 18.76 0.81
C GLU A 84 -19.64 18.60 2.29
N LYS A 85 -18.34 18.52 2.61
CA LYS A 85 -17.84 18.13 3.94
C LYS A 85 -17.05 19.22 4.65
N GLN A 86 -16.53 20.19 3.89
CA GLN A 86 -15.70 21.28 4.40
C GLN A 86 -14.60 20.77 5.35
N PRO A 87 -13.80 19.76 4.96
CA PRO A 87 -12.80 19.17 5.84
C PRO A 87 -11.73 20.20 6.23
N ASP A 88 -11.18 20.03 7.44
CA ASP A 88 -9.99 20.75 7.87
C ASP A 88 -8.72 20.07 7.33
N VAL A 89 -8.76 18.73 7.21
CA VAL A 89 -7.66 17.91 6.69
C VAL A 89 -8.20 16.91 5.66
N ILE A 90 -7.50 16.77 4.53
CA ILE A 90 -7.73 15.70 3.57
C ILE A 90 -6.49 14.81 3.54
N ILE A 91 -6.65 13.50 3.75
CA ILE A 91 -5.56 12.54 3.62
C ILE A 91 -5.78 11.74 2.33
N ALA A 92 -4.81 11.82 1.42
CA ALA A 92 -4.84 11.15 0.14
C ALA A 92 -3.77 10.04 0.10
N GLU A 93 -4.18 8.80 -0.14
CA GLU A 93 -3.26 7.67 -0.32
C GLU A 93 -3.01 7.43 -1.81
N ALA A 94 -1.74 7.56 -2.22
CA ALA A 94 -1.29 7.25 -3.57
C ALA A 94 -1.06 5.73 -3.75
N VAL A 95 -1.15 5.29 -5.00
CA VAL A 95 -0.79 3.93 -5.41
C VAL A 95 0.63 3.57 -4.98
N GLY A 96 0.80 2.36 -4.45
CA GLY A 96 2.08 1.96 -3.83
C GLY A 96 3.26 1.77 -4.78
N SER A 97 3.04 1.68 -6.09
CA SER A 97 4.09 1.67 -7.10
C SER A 97 4.39 3.06 -7.66
N CYS A 98 3.70 4.12 -7.19
CA CYS A 98 3.89 5.45 -7.74
C CYS A 98 5.04 6.23 -7.10
N THR A 99 5.82 6.92 -7.94
CA THR A 99 6.81 7.93 -7.54
C THR A 99 6.61 9.22 -8.36
N ASP A 100 7.42 10.24 -8.09
CA ASP A 100 7.37 11.58 -8.68
C ASP A 100 6.12 12.39 -8.28
N LEU A 101 5.52 12.05 -7.13
CA LEU A 101 4.33 12.68 -6.57
C LEU A 101 4.57 14.16 -6.25
N ALA A 102 5.79 14.52 -5.83
CA ALA A 102 6.17 15.91 -5.63
C ALA A 102 5.94 16.74 -6.91
N ALA A 103 6.54 16.31 -8.03
CA ALA A 103 6.51 17.03 -9.31
C ALA A 103 5.17 16.93 -10.05
N THR A 104 4.43 15.82 -9.86
CA THR A 104 3.25 15.49 -10.67
C THR A 104 1.92 15.71 -9.96
N VAL A 105 1.92 15.82 -8.63
CA VAL A 105 0.70 16.02 -7.83
C VAL A 105 0.83 17.26 -6.96
N ILE A 106 1.84 17.33 -6.08
CA ILE A 106 1.96 18.41 -5.10
C ILE A 106 2.23 19.77 -5.77
N GLN A 107 3.24 19.85 -6.64
CA GLN A 107 3.58 21.10 -7.32
C GLN A 107 2.42 21.60 -8.21
N PRO A 108 1.75 20.77 -9.03
CA PRO A 108 0.53 21.19 -9.74
C PRO A 108 -0.58 21.68 -8.81
N LEU A 109 -0.82 21.04 -7.67
CA LEU A 109 -1.81 21.51 -6.69
C LEU A 109 -1.44 22.88 -6.12
N LYS A 110 -0.15 23.11 -5.81
CA LYS A 110 0.35 24.44 -5.41
C LYS A 110 0.17 25.48 -6.52
N GLN A 111 0.45 25.12 -7.78
CA GLN A 111 0.38 26.07 -8.89
C GLN A 111 -1.06 26.51 -9.19
N TYR A 112 -1.99 25.56 -9.23
CA TYR A 112 -3.32 25.79 -9.78
C TYR A 112 -4.38 26.02 -8.70
N TYR A 113 -4.13 25.61 -7.45
CA TYR A 113 -5.15 25.53 -6.39
C TYR A 113 -4.66 25.98 -4.99
N SER A 114 -3.65 26.84 -4.91
CA SER A 114 -3.09 27.37 -3.66
C SER A 114 -4.08 28.14 -2.79
N ASP A 115 -5.17 28.63 -3.37
CA ASP A 115 -6.22 29.37 -2.65
C ASP A 115 -7.19 28.45 -1.88
N GLN A 116 -7.21 27.16 -2.23
CA GLN A 116 -8.12 26.16 -1.67
C GLN A 116 -7.40 25.18 -0.72
N PHE A 117 -6.14 24.88 -0.99
CA PHE A 117 -5.36 23.90 -0.24
C PHE A 117 -4.01 24.44 0.21
N THR A 118 -3.58 23.98 1.39
CA THR A 118 -2.17 23.97 1.76
C THR A 118 -1.70 22.51 1.79
N THR A 119 -0.45 22.26 1.42
CA THR A 119 0.11 20.91 1.39
C THR A 119 0.89 20.63 2.66
N ALA A 120 0.73 19.45 3.23
CA ALA A 120 1.62 18.91 4.25
C ALA A 120 2.89 18.32 3.59
N PRO A 121 3.94 18.02 4.38
CA PRO A 121 5.11 17.29 3.88
C PRO A 121 4.71 15.98 3.20
N LEU A 122 5.31 15.67 2.05
CA LEU A 122 5.10 14.39 1.37
C LEU A 122 5.59 13.27 2.27
N THR A 123 4.66 12.41 2.71
CA THR A 123 4.98 11.33 3.63
C THR A 123 5.08 10.01 2.88
N ILE A 124 6.23 9.36 2.99
CA ILE A 124 6.53 8.08 2.37
C ILE A 124 6.55 7.02 3.47
N VAL A 125 5.54 6.15 3.47
CA VAL A 125 5.42 5.06 4.45
C VAL A 125 6.32 3.91 4.03
N VAL A 126 7.09 3.37 4.97
CA VAL A 126 8.09 2.32 4.71
C VAL A 126 7.93 1.17 5.69
N ASP A 127 7.94 -0.06 5.16
CA ASP A 127 8.08 -1.27 5.99
C ASP A 127 9.57 -1.54 6.22
N PRO A 128 10.04 -1.62 7.48
CA PRO A 128 11.40 -2.03 7.82
C PRO A 128 11.86 -3.32 7.11
N ALA A 129 10.97 -4.29 6.87
CA ALA A 129 11.32 -5.53 6.19
C ALA A 129 11.99 -5.29 4.83
N ARG A 130 11.52 -4.27 4.09
CA ARG A 130 12.04 -3.94 2.75
C ARG A 130 13.48 -3.41 2.83
N LEU A 131 13.74 -2.56 3.82
CA LEU A 131 15.07 -1.99 4.06
C LEU A 131 16.06 -3.04 4.58
N ILE A 132 15.61 -3.92 5.49
CA ILE A 132 16.44 -5.01 6.02
C ILE A 132 16.90 -5.92 4.89
N HIS A 133 16.02 -6.22 3.93
CA HIS A 133 16.38 -7.02 2.77
C HIS A 133 17.44 -6.32 1.90
N GLU A 134 17.33 -5.01 1.65
CA GLU A 134 18.35 -4.26 0.92
C GLU A 134 19.71 -4.26 1.65
N LEU A 135 19.70 -4.16 2.98
CA LEU A 135 20.90 -4.15 3.80
C LEU A 135 21.57 -5.53 3.93
N ASN A 136 20.77 -6.60 3.86
CA ASN A 136 21.22 -7.97 4.09
C ASN A 136 21.03 -8.86 2.85
N ALA A 137 21.06 -8.28 1.65
CA ALA A 137 20.81 -9.02 0.42
C ALA A 137 21.72 -10.27 0.33
N THR A 138 21.10 -11.46 0.40
CA THR A 138 21.77 -12.75 0.19
C THR A 138 21.32 -13.35 -1.15
N GLU A 139 22.16 -14.16 -1.78
CA GLU A 139 21.83 -14.80 -3.07
C GLU A 139 20.67 -15.81 -2.98
N GLU A 140 20.25 -16.19 -1.76
CA GLU A 140 19.25 -17.23 -1.51
C GLU A 140 17.80 -16.73 -1.67
N ARG A 141 17.54 -15.43 -1.54
CA ARG A 141 16.20 -14.85 -1.63
C ARG A 141 16.02 -14.02 -2.90
N PRO A 142 14.86 -14.10 -3.57
CA PRO A 142 14.58 -13.27 -4.74
C PRO A 142 14.63 -11.78 -4.39
N SER A 143 15.48 -11.05 -5.10
CA SER A 143 15.51 -9.59 -5.07
C SER A 143 14.73 -9.03 -6.25
N PHE A 144 14.25 -7.80 -6.13
CA PHE A 144 13.67 -7.09 -7.25
C PHE A 144 14.69 -6.79 -8.32
N SER A 145 14.21 -6.64 -9.56
CA SER A 145 14.98 -6.05 -10.63
C SER A 145 15.37 -4.61 -10.31
N GLN A 146 16.37 -4.12 -11.03
CA GLN A 146 16.82 -2.74 -10.90
C GLN A 146 15.71 -1.72 -11.18
N SER A 147 14.79 -2.00 -12.11
CA SER A 147 13.68 -1.10 -12.45
C SER A 147 12.59 -1.06 -11.37
N VAL A 148 12.31 -2.17 -10.68
CA VAL A 148 11.39 -2.17 -9.54
C VAL A 148 12.03 -1.52 -8.32
N SER A 149 13.31 -1.82 -8.03
CA SER A 149 14.07 -1.14 -6.98
C SER A 149 14.17 0.37 -7.21
N TYR A 150 14.31 0.81 -8.47
CA TYR A 150 14.32 2.22 -8.83
C TYR A 150 13.09 2.98 -8.32
N ILE A 151 11.89 2.40 -8.45
CA ILE A 151 10.65 3.00 -7.95
C ILE A 151 10.74 3.24 -6.44
N PHE A 152 11.15 2.22 -5.70
CA PHE A 152 11.25 2.31 -4.23
C PHE A 152 12.29 3.34 -3.79
N GLU A 153 13.45 3.37 -4.43
CA GLU A 153 14.50 4.37 -4.16
C GLU A 153 14.01 5.80 -4.43
N LYS A 154 13.27 6.01 -5.52
CA LYS A 154 12.74 7.34 -5.88
C LYS A 154 11.62 7.79 -4.95
N GLN A 155 10.76 6.88 -4.50
CA GLN A 155 9.79 7.17 -3.45
C GLN A 155 10.48 7.68 -2.18
N LEU A 156 11.53 7.00 -1.71
CA LEU A 156 12.27 7.46 -0.53
C LEU A 156 12.96 8.81 -0.77
N ALA A 157 13.53 9.02 -1.95
CA ALA A 157 14.26 10.25 -2.29
C ALA A 157 13.36 11.49 -2.36
N GLU A 158 12.10 11.36 -2.78
CA GLU A 158 11.15 12.49 -2.86
C GLU A 158 10.46 12.79 -1.51
N GLY A 159 10.52 11.86 -0.56
CA GLY A 159 9.84 12.00 0.72
C GLY A 159 10.38 13.13 1.58
N ASP A 160 9.52 14.04 2.02
CA ASP A 160 9.84 15.02 3.06
C ASP A 160 9.84 14.35 4.44
N ILE A 161 8.90 13.44 4.67
CA ILE A 161 8.84 12.55 5.82
C ILE A 161 9.00 11.11 5.32
N ILE A 162 9.93 10.37 5.91
CA ILE A 162 9.99 8.91 5.76
C ILE A 162 9.42 8.30 7.04
N ALA A 163 8.20 7.78 6.94
CA ALA A 163 7.49 7.16 8.05
C ALA A 163 7.86 5.68 8.15
N LEU A 164 8.83 5.36 9.02
CA LEU A 164 9.27 3.99 9.29
C LEU A 164 8.21 3.28 10.15
N ASN A 165 7.37 2.49 9.50
CA ASN A 165 6.16 1.90 10.08
C ASN A 165 6.44 0.56 10.79
N LYS A 166 5.38 -0.04 11.33
CA LYS A 166 5.35 -1.40 11.89
C LYS A 166 6.36 -1.61 13.02
N LEU A 167 6.67 -0.57 13.80
CA LEU A 167 7.57 -0.67 14.95
C LEU A 167 7.16 -1.74 15.97
N ASP A 168 5.88 -2.13 15.96
CA ASP A 168 5.35 -3.25 16.74
C ASP A 168 5.99 -4.60 16.44
N ARG A 169 6.72 -4.74 15.33
CA ARG A 169 7.30 -6.00 14.85
C ARG A 169 8.81 -6.08 14.96
N TYR A 170 9.48 -5.01 15.36
CA TYR A 170 10.94 -4.91 15.35
C TYR A 170 11.46 -4.49 16.72
N SER A 171 12.66 -4.99 17.06
CA SER A 171 13.34 -4.59 18.28
C SER A 171 13.86 -3.15 18.20
N PRO A 172 14.06 -2.45 19.34
CA PRO A 172 14.62 -1.11 19.34
C PRO A 172 15.99 -1.00 18.63
N GLU A 173 16.81 -2.05 18.69
CA GLU A 173 18.12 -2.07 18.02
C GLU A 173 17.99 -2.11 16.50
N GLU A 174 17.07 -2.93 15.97
CA GLU A 174 16.78 -2.99 14.53
C GLU A 174 16.25 -1.65 14.03
N VAL A 175 15.33 -1.03 14.79
CA VAL A 175 14.76 0.28 14.47
C VAL A 175 15.86 1.35 14.43
N GLU A 176 16.75 1.39 15.42
CA GLU A 176 17.85 2.37 15.48
C GLU A 176 18.83 2.22 14.30
N LYS A 177 19.15 0.97 13.92
CA LYS A 177 20.00 0.68 12.76
C LYS A 177 19.38 1.21 11.46
N LEU A 178 18.08 0.97 11.27
CA LEU A 178 17.35 1.42 10.10
C LEU A 178 17.15 2.94 10.07
N TYR A 179 16.88 3.54 11.22
CA TYR A 179 16.82 4.98 11.39
C TYR A 179 18.14 5.62 10.95
N SER A 180 19.27 5.12 11.46
CA SER A 180 20.61 5.61 11.11
C SER A 180 20.91 5.46 9.61
N TYR A 181 20.53 4.33 9.01
CA TYR A 181 20.67 4.10 7.57
C TYR A 181 19.88 5.14 6.75
N LEU A 182 18.60 5.33 7.08
CA LEU A 182 17.74 6.29 6.38
C LEU A 182 18.24 7.74 6.56
N GLN A 183 18.65 8.10 7.78
CA GLN A 183 19.18 9.44 8.07
C GLN A 183 20.48 9.74 7.30
N GLN A 184 21.35 8.73 7.14
CA GLN A 184 22.57 8.87 6.35
C GLN A 184 22.27 8.99 4.84
N ARG A 185 21.32 8.19 4.34
CA ARG A 185 20.95 8.12 2.92
C ARG A 185 20.13 9.34 2.47
N TYR A 186 19.23 9.82 3.33
CA TYR A 186 18.26 10.89 3.07
C TYR A 186 18.33 11.97 4.16
N PRO A 187 19.44 12.72 4.28
CA PRO A 187 19.68 13.65 5.40
C PRO A 187 18.72 14.83 5.47
N GLN A 188 17.98 15.11 4.37
CA GLN A 188 16.96 16.16 4.30
C GLN A 188 15.55 15.63 4.60
N ALA A 189 15.36 14.34 4.82
CA ALA A 189 14.06 13.78 5.19
C ALA A 189 13.92 13.76 6.72
N ILE A 190 12.71 14.02 7.20
CA ILE A 190 12.33 13.78 8.59
C ILE A 190 12.05 12.29 8.70
N ILE A 191 12.86 11.56 9.47
CA ILE A 191 12.60 10.14 9.74
C ILE A 191 11.68 10.04 10.96
N GLN A 192 10.46 9.55 10.75
CA GLN A 192 9.46 9.39 11.80
C GLN A 192 9.14 7.90 11.99
N THR A 193 9.42 7.37 13.17
CA THR A 193 9.09 5.97 13.50
C THR A 193 7.64 5.87 13.98
N ILE A 194 6.82 4.97 13.43
CA ILE A 194 5.41 4.78 13.79
C ILE A 194 4.98 3.30 13.88
N SER A 195 3.95 3.00 14.67
CA SER A 195 3.14 1.79 14.45
C SER A 195 1.73 2.22 14.11
N ALA A 196 1.38 2.18 12.82
CA ALA A 196 0.03 2.55 12.41
C ALA A 196 -1.04 1.63 13.02
N GLU A 197 -0.74 0.33 13.16
CA GLU A 197 -1.68 -0.65 13.71
C GLU A 197 -1.92 -0.47 15.21
N ARG A 198 -0.87 -0.19 16.00
CA ARG A 198 -0.98 0.04 17.45
C ARG A 198 -1.33 1.49 17.82
N GLY A 199 -1.04 2.44 16.93
CA GLY A 199 -1.24 3.87 17.13
C GLY A 199 0.00 4.63 17.62
N ASP A 200 1.16 3.98 17.71
CA ASP A 200 2.37 4.60 18.25
C ASP A 200 2.87 5.75 17.38
N HIS A 201 3.11 6.89 18.02
CA HIS A 201 3.65 8.12 17.42
C HIS A 201 2.83 8.68 16.26
N LEU A 202 1.57 8.25 16.07
CA LEU A 202 0.69 8.83 15.07
C LEU A 202 0.36 10.28 15.40
N ASP A 203 0.24 10.63 16.68
CA ASP A 203 0.10 12.01 17.17
C ASP A 203 1.27 12.91 16.73
N THR A 204 2.49 12.40 16.81
CA THR A 204 3.69 13.14 16.36
C THR A 204 3.67 13.34 14.84
N LEU A 205 3.28 12.29 14.11
CA LEU A 205 3.16 12.35 12.64
C LEU A 205 2.08 13.36 12.21
N THR A 206 0.88 13.28 12.78
CA THR A 206 -0.23 14.19 12.44
C THR A 206 0.06 15.63 12.86
N GLN A 207 0.70 15.83 14.01
CA GLN A 207 1.15 17.17 14.42
C GLN A 207 2.16 17.76 13.43
N THR A 208 3.08 16.94 12.91
CA THR A 208 4.04 17.38 11.88
C THR A 208 3.32 17.79 10.61
N TRP A 209 2.31 17.03 10.18
CA TRP A 209 1.46 17.40 9.04
C TRP A 209 0.75 18.73 9.24
N LEU A 210 0.22 18.99 10.43
CA LEU A 210 -0.56 20.20 10.73
C LEU A 210 0.30 21.47 10.87
N THR A 211 1.55 21.33 11.32
CA THR A 211 2.43 22.46 11.67
C THR A 211 3.49 22.80 10.64
N THR A 212 3.71 21.93 9.67
CA THR A 212 4.74 22.12 8.64
C THR A 212 4.12 22.50 7.31
N ASP A 213 4.53 23.63 6.73
CA ASP A 213 4.07 24.10 5.42
C ASP A 213 5.04 23.80 4.27
N LEU A 214 6.09 23.03 4.55
CA LEU A 214 6.95 22.41 3.54
C LEU A 214 6.20 21.20 2.94
N GLY A 215 6.20 21.05 1.62
CA GLY A 215 5.55 19.91 0.98
C GLY A 215 5.92 19.75 -0.47
N GLY A 216 6.53 18.62 -0.83
CA GLY A 216 6.88 18.25 -2.19
C GLY A 216 7.96 19.15 -2.80
N ASP A 217 8.88 19.67 -2.00
CA ASP A 217 9.95 20.56 -2.46
C ASP A 217 11.13 19.78 -3.08
N LYS A 218 11.06 18.44 -3.06
CA LYS A 218 12.03 17.53 -3.65
C LYS A 218 11.58 17.07 -5.04
N VAL A 219 11.70 17.94 -6.03
CA VAL A 219 11.48 17.58 -7.45
C VAL A 219 12.69 16.79 -7.96
N LEU A 220 12.47 15.53 -8.31
CA LEU A 220 13.52 14.63 -8.76
C LEU A 220 13.68 14.63 -10.28
N ASP A 221 14.86 14.24 -10.75
CA ASP A 221 15.05 13.78 -12.11
C ASP A 221 14.68 12.29 -12.19
N ILE A 222 13.62 12.00 -12.96
CA ILE A 222 13.00 10.69 -13.08
C ILE A 222 13.16 10.20 -14.51
N ASP A 223 13.70 8.99 -14.63
CA ASP A 223 13.75 8.20 -15.84
C ASP A 223 12.40 7.48 -15.98
N TYR A 224 11.54 8.03 -16.82
CA TYR A 224 10.20 7.49 -17.05
C TYR A 224 10.22 6.18 -17.85
N GLU A 225 11.29 5.88 -18.59
CA GLU A 225 11.43 4.58 -19.26
C GLU A 225 11.71 3.48 -18.22
N GLN A 226 12.66 3.73 -17.33
CA GLN A 226 12.98 2.80 -16.23
C GLN A 226 11.81 2.66 -15.24
N TYR A 227 11.11 3.74 -14.93
CA TYR A 227 9.90 3.69 -14.10
C TYR A 227 8.80 2.86 -14.77
N ALA A 228 8.52 3.10 -16.06
CA ALA A 228 7.53 2.31 -16.81
C ALA A 228 7.90 0.82 -16.88
N GLU A 229 9.18 0.49 -17.03
CA GLU A 229 9.66 -0.88 -16.97
C GLU A 229 9.40 -1.52 -15.60
N GLY A 230 9.69 -0.80 -14.50
CA GLY A 230 9.43 -1.28 -13.14
C GLY A 230 7.95 -1.57 -12.89
N GLU A 231 7.06 -0.69 -13.33
CA GLU A 231 5.61 -0.89 -13.26
C GLU A 231 5.18 -2.13 -14.07
N ALA A 232 5.69 -2.30 -15.30
CA ALA A 232 5.32 -3.41 -16.17
C ALA A 232 5.75 -4.79 -15.63
N GLN A 233 6.82 -4.84 -14.84
CA GLN A 233 7.32 -6.07 -14.23
C GLN A 233 6.50 -6.53 -13.01
N LEU A 234 5.66 -5.67 -12.44
CA LEU A 234 4.80 -6.02 -11.31
C LEU A 234 3.47 -6.59 -11.80
N ALA A 235 3.22 -7.87 -11.55
CA ALA A 235 1.89 -8.46 -11.68
C ALA A 235 1.04 -8.09 -10.45
N TRP A 236 -0.13 -7.54 -10.74
CA TRP A 236 -1.17 -7.23 -9.77
C TRP A 236 -2.29 -8.26 -9.93
N MET A 237 -2.63 -8.95 -8.85
CA MET A 237 -3.74 -9.90 -8.80
C MET A 237 -4.70 -9.57 -7.67
N ASN A 238 -5.99 -9.53 -8.01
CA ASN A 238 -7.11 -9.37 -7.09
C ASN A 238 -8.11 -10.50 -7.36
N ILE A 239 -8.35 -11.33 -6.35
CA ILE A 239 -9.27 -12.46 -6.46
C ILE A 239 -10.25 -12.42 -5.29
N LEU A 240 -11.54 -12.58 -5.62
CA LEU A 240 -12.60 -12.92 -4.68
C LEU A 240 -13.13 -14.29 -5.08
N GLY A 241 -13.16 -15.22 -4.14
CA GLY A 241 -13.74 -16.53 -4.37
C GLY A 241 -14.36 -17.12 -3.13
N ASP A 242 -15.24 -18.08 -3.37
CA ASP A 242 -15.88 -18.87 -2.33
C ASP A 242 -15.29 -20.28 -2.39
N LEU A 243 -14.81 -20.74 -1.24
CA LEU A 243 -14.33 -22.10 -1.02
C LEU A 243 -15.43 -22.87 -0.30
N SER A 244 -15.83 -24.02 -0.79
CA SER A 244 -16.85 -24.86 -0.16
C SER A 244 -16.45 -26.34 -0.15
N GLY A 245 -16.95 -27.12 0.80
CA GLY A 245 -16.62 -28.54 0.92
C GLY A 245 -17.66 -29.32 1.71
N LYS A 246 -17.65 -30.65 1.56
CA LYS A 246 -18.53 -31.55 2.33
C LYS A 246 -18.01 -31.76 3.75
N GLU A 247 -16.69 -31.71 3.91
CA GLU A 247 -16.01 -31.85 5.19
C GLU A 247 -15.65 -30.47 5.74
N LYS A 248 -15.50 -30.38 7.06
CA LYS A 248 -15.08 -29.15 7.71
C LYS A 248 -13.58 -29.00 7.56
N VAL A 249 -13.14 -27.80 7.17
CA VAL A 249 -11.73 -27.45 6.98
C VAL A 249 -11.34 -26.42 8.03
N ASN A 250 -10.11 -26.50 8.54
CA ASN A 250 -9.58 -25.44 9.38
C ASN A 250 -9.09 -24.28 8.49
N PRO A 251 -9.63 -23.04 8.64
CA PRO A 251 -9.25 -21.91 7.79
C PRO A 251 -7.79 -21.49 7.97
N HIS A 252 -7.20 -21.69 9.15
CA HIS A 252 -5.77 -21.42 9.40
C HIS A 252 -4.91 -22.39 8.60
N GLU A 253 -5.17 -23.69 8.71
CA GLU A 253 -4.38 -24.73 8.01
C GLU A 253 -4.49 -24.60 6.49
N TRP A 254 -5.69 -24.30 5.97
CA TRP A 254 -5.85 -24.03 4.54
C TRP A 254 -5.03 -22.81 4.10
N THR A 255 -5.13 -21.69 4.85
CA THR A 255 -4.40 -20.45 4.53
C THR A 255 -2.89 -20.68 4.58
N LYS A 256 -2.40 -21.35 5.61
CA LYS A 256 -0.98 -21.68 5.77
C LYS A 256 -0.48 -22.57 4.62
N SER A 257 -1.24 -23.61 4.26
CA SER A 257 -0.89 -24.51 3.16
C SER A 257 -0.90 -23.80 1.80
N PHE A 258 -1.85 -22.90 1.58
CA PHE A 258 -1.91 -22.04 0.40
C PHE A 258 -0.68 -21.15 0.27
N LEU A 259 -0.34 -20.43 1.33
CA LEU A 259 0.81 -19.55 1.35
C LEU A 259 2.12 -20.31 1.20
N SER A 260 2.26 -21.48 1.84
CA SER A 260 3.43 -22.33 1.67
C SER A 260 3.62 -22.76 0.21
N LYS A 261 2.58 -23.25 -0.46
CA LYS A 261 2.66 -23.68 -1.86
C LYS A 261 3.04 -22.53 -2.79
N LEU A 262 2.45 -21.35 -2.59
CA LEU A 262 2.81 -20.15 -3.35
C LEU A 262 4.26 -19.75 -3.09
N ASN A 263 4.66 -19.67 -1.83
CA ASN A 263 6.01 -19.26 -1.44
C ASN A 263 7.08 -20.22 -1.98
N ASP A 264 6.85 -21.53 -1.91
CA ASP A 264 7.73 -22.55 -2.49
C ASP A 264 7.88 -22.35 -4.00
N HIS A 265 6.79 -22.05 -4.71
CA HIS A 265 6.84 -21.76 -6.13
C HIS A 265 7.63 -20.48 -6.42
N PHE A 266 7.30 -19.40 -5.71
CA PHE A 266 7.96 -18.10 -5.90
C PHE A 266 9.46 -18.16 -5.58
N LEU A 267 9.87 -18.95 -4.58
CA LEU A 267 11.28 -19.21 -4.30
C LEU A 267 11.97 -19.94 -5.46
N ARG A 268 11.36 -21.02 -5.98
CA ARG A 268 11.94 -21.80 -7.10
C ARG A 268 12.10 -20.97 -8.37
N GLU A 269 11.09 -20.18 -8.72
CA GLU A 269 11.07 -19.36 -9.94
C GLU A 269 11.67 -17.96 -9.75
N LYS A 270 12.23 -17.67 -8.58
CA LYS A 270 12.81 -16.37 -8.21
C LYS A 270 11.85 -15.18 -8.40
N MET A 271 10.58 -15.37 -8.11
CA MET A 271 9.57 -14.31 -8.14
C MET A 271 9.59 -13.53 -6.83
N ALA A 272 9.77 -12.22 -6.88
CA ALA A 272 9.92 -11.37 -5.69
C ALA A 272 8.58 -10.74 -5.27
N ILE A 273 8.05 -11.14 -4.11
CA ILE A 273 6.83 -10.55 -3.54
C ILE A 273 7.08 -9.07 -3.21
N ALA A 274 6.20 -8.20 -3.69
CA ALA A 274 6.05 -6.84 -3.19
C ALA A 274 5.09 -6.78 -2.02
N HIS A 275 3.93 -7.41 -2.18
CA HIS A 275 2.94 -7.53 -1.14
C HIS A 275 1.97 -8.68 -1.46
N LEU A 276 1.76 -9.57 -0.51
CA LEU A 276 0.76 -10.63 -0.60
C LEU A 276 -0.12 -10.57 0.63
N LYS A 277 -1.44 -10.56 0.44
CA LYS A 277 -2.44 -10.59 1.51
C LYS A 277 -3.55 -11.57 1.17
N VAL A 278 -3.84 -12.49 2.09
CA VAL A 278 -4.99 -13.39 2.05
C VAL A 278 -5.90 -13.04 3.21
N HIS A 279 -7.20 -12.99 2.96
CA HIS A 279 -8.23 -12.92 3.98
C HIS A 279 -9.27 -14.00 3.73
N VAL A 280 -9.39 -14.92 4.68
CA VAL A 280 -10.40 -16.00 4.69
C VAL A 280 -11.43 -15.65 5.76
N GLY A 281 -12.65 -15.31 5.36
CA GLY A 281 -13.75 -14.92 6.23
C GLY A 281 -14.90 -15.92 6.21
N PHE A 282 -15.60 -16.03 7.34
CA PHE A 282 -16.74 -16.93 7.56
C PHE A 282 -17.65 -16.33 8.65
N GLU A 283 -18.76 -17.00 8.97
CA GLU A 283 -19.89 -16.40 9.71
C GLU A 283 -19.50 -15.76 11.05
N ASP A 284 -18.61 -16.37 11.83
CA ASP A 284 -18.24 -15.95 13.18
C ASP A 284 -16.72 -15.75 13.38
N GLY A 285 -15.94 -15.66 12.29
CA GLY A 285 -14.48 -15.54 12.37
C GLY A 285 -13.78 -15.22 11.06
N PHE A 286 -12.45 -15.07 11.15
CA PHE A 286 -11.58 -14.84 10.01
C PHE A 286 -10.14 -15.30 10.27
N VAL A 287 -9.41 -15.55 9.19
CA VAL A 287 -7.95 -15.65 9.16
C VAL A 287 -7.42 -14.65 8.14
N LYS A 288 -6.53 -13.76 8.57
CA LYS A 288 -5.76 -12.86 7.69
C LYS A 288 -4.32 -13.27 7.75
N ALA A 289 -3.66 -13.27 6.60
CA ALA A 289 -2.25 -13.52 6.52
C ALA A 289 -1.61 -12.60 5.48
N SER A 290 -0.37 -12.19 5.73
CA SER A 290 0.36 -11.30 4.83
C SER A 290 1.84 -11.64 4.75
N MET A 291 2.44 -11.34 3.61
CA MET A 291 3.87 -11.46 3.32
C MET A 291 4.32 -10.26 2.51
N VAL A 292 5.54 -9.79 2.79
CA VAL A 292 6.16 -8.67 2.07
C VAL A 292 7.44 -9.07 1.33
N HIS A 293 7.99 -10.25 1.59
CA HIS A 293 9.04 -10.86 0.76
C HIS A 293 8.80 -12.34 0.52
N THR A 294 9.37 -12.82 -0.57
CA THR A 294 9.44 -14.25 -0.87
C THR A 294 10.43 -14.92 0.09
N GLY A 295 10.03 -16.04 0.68
CA GLY A 295 10.79 -16.75 1.69
C GLY A 295 10.57 -16.28 3.13
N ASP A 296 9.70 -15.29 3.35
CA ASP A 296 9.30 -14.91 4.72
C ASP A 296 8.26 -15.90 5.28
N GLU A 297 8.23 -16.01 6.61
CA GLU A 297 7.10 -16.63 7.31
C GLU A 297 5.89 -15.69 7.27
N PRO A 298 4.68 -16.17 6.94
CA PRO A 298 3.51 -15.31 6.93
C PRO A 298 3.18 -14.77 8.32
N THR A 299 2.83 -13.48 8.39
CA THR A 299 2.26 -12.90 9.61
C THR A 299 0.75 -13.13 9.62
N PHE A 300 0.24 -13.77 10.67
CA PHE A 300 -1.18 -14.07 10.83
C PHE A 300 -1.89 -13.12 11.81
N THR A 301 -3.15 -12.83 11.51
CA THR A 301 -4.11 -12.19 12.43
C THR A 301 -5.44 -12.90 12.27
N GLU A 302 -5.96 -13.46 13.35
CA GLU A 302 -7.10 -14.37 13.27
C GLU A 302 -8.08 -14.19 14.43
N LYS A 303 -9.35 -14.52 14.16
CA LYS A 303 -10.43 -14.55 15.14
C LYS A 303 -11.24 -15.80 14.89
N ASN A 304 -11.35 -16.66 15.91
CA ASN A 304 -12.16 -17.88 15.90
C ASN A 304 -11.86 -18.79 14.69
N THR A 305 -10.88 -19.69 14.82
CA THR A 305 -10.40 -20.55 13.72
C THR A 305 -11.02 -21.95 13.75
N LYS A 306 -12.30 -22.03 14.14
CA LYS A 306 -13.03 -23.30 14.09
C LYS A 306 -13.18 -23.76 12.64
N GLU A 307 -13.46 -25.05 12.50
CA GLU A 307 -13.61 -25.63 11.17
C GLU A 307 -14.98 -25.29 10.57
N HIS A 308 -14.99 -24.85 9.31
CA HIS A 308 -16.22 -24.56 8.55
C HIS A 308 -16.21 -25.34 7.24
N THR A 309 -17.40 -25.45 6.63
CA THR A 309 -17.57 -26.06 5.30
C THR A 309 -17.49 -25.03 4.18
N GLU A 310 -17.58 -23.74 4.50
CA GLU A 310 -17.62 -22.65 3.52
C GLU A 310 -16.84 -21.44 4.03
N PHE A 311 -16.08 -20.81 3.14
CA PHE A 311 -15.31 -19.60 3.42
C PHE A 311 -15.31 -18.68 2.21
N ARG A 312 -15.27 -17.38 2.48
CA ARG A 312 -14.99 -16.36 1.47
C ARG A 312 -13.53 -15.97 1.53
N VAL A 313 -12.83 -16.06 0.41
CA VAL A 313 -11.41 -15.76 0.29
C VAL A 313 -11.22 -14.51 -0.56
N VAL A 314 -10.49 -13.54 -0.01
CA VAL A 314 -10.00 -12.36 -0.71
C VAL A 314 -8.48 -12.48 -0.80
N LEU A 315 -7.94 -12.46 -2.01
CA LEU A 315 -6.51 -12.56 -2.29
C LEU A 315 -6.04 -11.35 -3.06
N ASN A 316 -5.01 -10.70 -2.54
CA ASN A 316 -4.31 -9.59 -3.17
C ASN A 316 -2.83 -9.96 -3.27
N ILE A 317 -2.31 -10.04 -4.50
CA ILE A 317 -0.88 -10.27 -4.74
C ILE A 317 -0.34 -9.15 -5.60
N ARG A 318 0.83 -8.65 -5.22
CA ARG A 318 1.69 -7.76 -5.98
C ARG A 318 3.08 -8.39 -5.96
N ILE A 319 3.60 -8.77 -7.12
CA ILE A 319 4.79 -9.60 -7.24
C ILE A 319 5.50 -9.31 -8.56
N GLU A 320 6.82 -9.36 -8.57
CA GLU A 320 7.60 -9.24 -9.81
C GLU A 320 7.47 -10.55 -10.61
N ALA A 321 6.59 -10.53 -11.61
CA ALA A 321 6.26 -11.64 -12.49
C ALA A 321 5.37 -11.16 -13.64
N SER A 322 5.18 -12.01 -14.67
CA SER A 322 4.13 -11.77 -15.64
C SER A 322 2.74 -12.15 -15.07
N PRO A 323 1.66 -11.42 -15.44
CA PRO A 323 0.31 -11.77 -15.03
C PRO A 323 -0.12 -13.19 -15.44
N ALA A 324 0.33 -13.66 -16.60
CA ALA A 324 0.02 -15.00 -17.08
C ALA A 324 0.62 -16.09 -16.18
N VAL A 325 1.89 -15.93 -15.77
CA VAL A 325 2.56 -16.86 -14.85
C VAL A 325 1.86 -16.83 -13.50
N LEU A 326 1.60 -15.65 -12.93
CA LEU A 326 0.96 -15.53 -11.62
C LEU A 326 -0.42 -16.22 -11.58
N ASN A 327 -1.23 -16.04 -12.62
CA ASN A 327 -2.52 -16.74 -12.74
C ASN A 327 -2.37 -18.25 -12.69
N LEU A 328 -1.42 -18.80 -13.44
CA LEU A 328 -1.19 -20.25 -13.49
C LEU A 328 -0.75 -20.78 -12.12
N VAL A 329 0.16 -20.09 -11.44
CA VAL A 329 0.67 -20.50 -10.13
C VAL A 329 -0.43 -20.49 -9.07
N VAL A 330 -1.25 -19.45 -9.04
CA VAL A 330 -2.36 -19.35 -8.08
C VAL A 330 -3.44 -20.38 -8.37
N ALA A 331 -3.78 -20.60 -9.65
CA ALA A 331 -4.74 -21.63 -10.04
C ALA A 331 -4.27 -23.04 -9.66
N ASP A 332 -2.99 -23.36 -9.91
CA ASP A 332 -2.40 -24.66 -9.53
C ASP A 332 -2.37 -24.86 -8.01
N ALA A 333 -2.03 -23.83 -7.24
CA ALA A 333 -2.06 -23.89 -5.79
C ALA A 333 -3.48 -24.15 -5.25
N ILE A 334 -4.49 -23.45 -5.80
CA ILE A 334 -5.90 -23.65 -5.44
C ILE A 334 -6.36 -25.07 -5.83
N GLU A 335 -6.04 -25.54 -7.04
CA GLU A 335 -6.43 -26.89 -7.49
C GLU A 335 -5.78 -27.99 -6.65
N SER A 336 -4.49 -27.82 -6.29
CA SER A 336 -3.80 -28.73 -5.39
C SER A 336 -4.47 -28.79 -4.02
N LEU A 337 -4.85 -27.64 -3.45
CA LEU A 337 -5.53 -27.61 -2.15
C LEU A 337 -6.94 -28.18 -2.21
N ASN A 338 -7.67 -27.96 -3.31
CA ASN A 338 -8.98 -28.57 -3.49
C ASN A 338 -8.92 -30.10 -3.41
N LYS A 339 -7.89 -30.71 -3.97
CA LYS A 339 -7.64 -32.17 -3.85
C LYS A 339 -7.24 -32.56 -2.43
N GLU A 340 -6.41 -31.76 -1.77
CA GLU A 340 -5.88 -32.03 -0.43
C GLU A 340 -6.95 -31.92 0.67
N PHE A 341 -7.80 -30.89 0.60
CA PHE A 341 -8.83 -30.59 1.59
C PHE A 341 -10.25 -31.02 1.17
N ASN A 342 -10.39 -31.66 0.00
CA ASN A 342 -11.68 -32.07 -0.56
C ASN A 342 -12.69 -30.90 -0.66
N THR A 343 -12.21 -29.78 -1.18
CA THR A 343 -12.97 -28.53 -1.39
C THR A 343 -13.16 -28.21 -2.86
N GLU A 344 -14.10 -27.34 -3.15
CA GLU A 344 -14.38 -26.74 -4.45
C GLU A 344 -14.14 -25.22 -4.36
N TRP A 345 -13.56 -24.67 -5.42
CA TRP A 345 -13.28 -23.24 -5.53
C TRP A 345 -14.15 -22.61 -6.61
N ASN A 346 -14.85 -21.54 -6.25
CA ASN A 346 -15.62 -20.71 -7.17
C ASN A 346 -15.14 -19.26 -7.13
N ALA A 347 -14.37 -18.84 -8.13
CA ALA A 347 -13.98 -17.43 -8.27
C ALA A 347 -15.19 -16.59 -8.70
N THR A 348 -15.58 -15.63 -7.87
CA THR A 348 -16.62 -14.63 -8.21
C THR A 348 -16.01 -13.39 -8.86
N TYR A 349 -14.73 -13.12 -8.60
CA TYR A 349 -13.93 -12.11 -9.26
C TYR A 349 -12.48 -12.59 -9.41
N ASN A 350 -11.89 -12.33 -10.58
CA ASN A 350 -10.47 -12.54 -10.82
C ASN A 350 -9.97 -11.50 -11.82
N GLU A 351 -9.05 -10.66 -11.37
CA GLU A 351 -8.34 -9.69 -12.18
C GLU A 351 -6.85 -9.86 -11.97
N CYS A 352 -6.09 -9.96 -13.06
CA CYS A 352 -4.65 -9.98 -13.00
C CYS A 352 -4.02 -9.28 -14.21
N PHE A 353 -3.21 -8.26 -13.95
CA PHE A 353 -2.65 -7.36 -14.95
C PHE A 353 -1.31 -6.78 -14.47
N SER A 354 -0.57 -6.11 -15.36
CA SER A 354 0.53 -5.22 -14.97
C SER A 354 0.07 -3.77 -15.12
N PRO A 355 0.43 -2.86 -14.21
CA PRO A 355 0.15 -1.44 -14.34
C PRO A 355 0.62 -0.87 -15.68
N LEU A 356 -0.10 0.13 -16.18
CA LEU A 356 0.28 0.84 -17.39
C LEU A 356 1.43 1.81 -17.11
N PRO A 357 2.28 2.11 -18.10
CA PRO A 357 3.29 3.14 -17.99
C PRO A 357 2.70 4.47 -17.50
N PRO A 358 3.34 5.14 -16.53
CA PRO A 358 2.86 6.40 -16.00
C PRO A 358 2.91 7.48 -17.09
N LYS A 359 1.79 8.18 -17.25
CA LYS A 359 1.64 9.35 -18.15
C LYS A 359 0.99 10.50 -17.37
N PRO A 360 1.79 11.23 -16.55
CA PRO A 360 1.25 12.31 -15.74
C PRO A 360 0.56 13.37 -16.60
N VAL A 361 -0.58 13.88 -16.14
CA VAL A 361 -1.28 15.01 -16.79
C VAL A 361 -0.43 16.28 -16.69
N HIS A 362 0.22 16.46 -15.53
CA HIS A 362 1.13 17.55 -15.24
C HIS A 362 2.44 17.02 -14.66
N ARG A 363 3.54 17.68 -15.00
CA ARG A 363 4.84 17.50 -14.34
C ARG A 363 5.55 18.85 -14.30
N LEU A 364 5.77 19.38 -13.11
CA LEU A 364 6.50 20.63 -12.91
C LEU A 364 7.95 20.33 -12.54
N TYR A 365 8.87 21.09 -13.13
CA TYR A 365 10.32 20.92 -12.95
C TYR A 365 10.91 21.88 -11.93
N GLU A 366 10.13 22.85 -11.47
CA GLU A 366 10.51 23.87 -10.50
C GLU A 366 9.59 23.81 -9.28
N VAL A 367 10.13 24.15 -8.11
CA VAL A 367 9.41 24.22 -6.84
C VAL A 367 8.80 25.62 -6.71
N LEU A 368 7.51 25.70 -6.43
CA LEU A 368 6.76 26.95 -6.24
C LEU A 368 6.76 27.43 -4.78
#